data_AF-A0A379TUA8-F1
#
_entry.id   AF-A0A379TUA8-F1
#
_cell.length_a   1.000
_cell.length_b   1.000
_cell.length_c   1.000
_cell.angle_alpha   90.00
_cell.angle_beta   90.00
_cell.angle_gamma   90.00
#
_symmetry.space_group_name_H-M   'P 1'
#
loop_
_entity.id
_entity.type
_entity.pdbx_description
1 polymer ?
#
loop_
_entity_poly.entity_id
_entity_poly.type
_entity_poly.pdbx_seq_one_letter_code
_entity_poly.pdbx_strand_id
1 'polypeptide(L)' 'MAGQLEEALQTINECLKLDPTRAAAGITKLWITYYHTGLDDAIRLGDELRSQHLQDNPILLSMQVMFLSLKGKHELARN' A
#
# COMPACT_ATOMS: atom_id res chain seq x y z
N MET A 1 -13.55 -14.10 5.51
CA MET A 1 -12.53 -13.02 5.50
C MET A 1 -12.17 -12.60 4.09
N ALA A 2 -11.88 -13.51 3.14
CA ALA A 2 -11.59 -13.15 1.74
C ALA A 2 -12.66 -12.22 1.13
N GLY A 3 -13.95 -12.64 1.15
CA GLY A 3 -15.08 -11.86 0.61
C GLY A 3 -15.18 -10.40 1.09
N GLN A 4 -14.85 -10.13 2.35
CA GLN A 4 -14.91 -8.78 2.93
C GLN A 4 -13.71 -7.92 2.49
N LEU A 5 -12.56 -8.55 2.21
CA LEU A 5 -11.38 -7.86 1.69
C LEU A 5 -11.57 -7.46 0.23
N GLU A 6 -12.18 -8.33 -0.59
CA GLU A 6 -12.47 -8.04 -1.99
C GLU A 6 -13.48 -6.89 -2.14
N GLU A 7 -14.54 -6.88 -1.32
CA GLU A 7 -15.49 -5.76 -1.28
C GLU A 7 -14.82 -4.45 -0.84
N ALA A 8 -13.99 -4.49 0.21
CA ALA A 8 -13.25 -3.32 0.66
C ALA A 8 -12.31 -2.78 -0.43
N LEU A 9 -11.61 -3.65 -1.16
CA LEU A 9 -10.79 -3.27 -2.31
C LEU A 9 -11.61 -2.62 -3.41
N GLN A 10 -12.79 -3.16 -3.72
CA GLN A 10 -13.68 -2.59 -4.72
C GLN A 10 -14.11 -1.17 -4.33
N THR A 11 -14.59 -0.97 -3.11
CA THR A 11 -14.99 0.36 -2.60
C THR A 11 -13.82 1.34 -2.60
N ILE A 12 -12.63 0.90 -2.20
CA ILE A 12 -11.42 1.74 -2.23
C ILE A 12 -11.05 2.12 -3.66
N ASN A 13 -11.13 1.18 -4.61
CA ASN A 13 -10.84 1.46 -6.01
C ASN A 13 -11.86 2.44 -6.61
N GLU A 14 -13.14 2.34 -6.25
CA GLU A 14 -14.15 3.32 -6.66
C GLU A 14 -13.88 4.70 -6.05
N CYS A 15 -13.50 4.77 -4.77
CA CYS A 15 -13.11 6.02 -4.12
C CYS A 15 -11.92 6.68 -4.84
N LEU A 16 -10.89 5.91 -5.18
CA LEU A 16 -9.70 6.41 -5.89
C LEU A 16 -9.96 6.77 -7.35
N LYS A 17 -10.98 6.17 -8.00
CA LYS A 17 -11.43 6.62 -9.33
C LYS A 17 -12.07 8.01 -9.28
N LEU A 18 -12.79 8.32 -8.21
CA LEU A 18 -13.45 9.61 -8.02
C LEU A 18 -12.46 10.69 -7.55
N ASP A 19 -11.60 10.36 -6.60
CA ASP A 19 -10.55 11.24 -6.07
C ASP A 19 -9.24 10.46 -5.92
N PRO A 20 -8.36 10.52 -6.93
CA PRO A 20 -7.06 9.86 -6.87
C PRO A 20 -6.11 10.42 -5.80
N THR A 21 -6.39 11.63 -5.29
CA THR A 21 -5.57 12.30 -4.26
C THR A 21 -5.99 11.95 -2.84
N ARG A 22 -7.03 11.12 -2.68
CA ARG A 22 -7.55 10.69 -1.38
C ARG A 22 -6.54 9.80 -0.66
N ALA A 23 -5.61 10.42 0.07
CA ALA A 23 -4.52 9.73 0.76
C ALA A 23 -4.98 8.56 1.62
N ALA A 24 -6.07 8.73 2.38
CA ALA A 24 -6.62 7.69 3.24
C ALA A 24 -7.04 6.43 2.46
N ALA A 25 -7.61 6.58 1.27
CA ALA A 25 -7.99 5.45 0.41
C ALA A 25 -6.75 4.76 -0.15
N GLY A 26 -5.74 5.53 -0.60
CA GLY A 26 -4.45 4.98 -1.05
C GLY A 26 -3.72 4.21 0.04
N ILE A 27 -3.65 4.78 1.25
CA ILE A 27 -3.03 4.15 2.44
C ILE A 27 -3.78 2.87 2.84
N THR A 28 -5.11 2.88 2.79
CA THR A 28 -5.90 1.68 3.10
C THR A 28 -5.68 0.59 2.05
N LYS A 29 -5.63 0.95 0.75
CA LYS A 29 -5.29 0.02 -0.33
C LYS A 29 -3.92 -0.60 -0.12
N LEU A 30 -2.96 0.20 0.32
CA LEU A 30 -1.60 -0.23 0.60
C LEU A 30 -1.53 -1.28 1.72
N TRP A 31 -2.25 -1.07 2.82
CA TRP A 31 -2.38 -2.06 3.88
C TRP A 31 -3.02 -3.36 3.40
N ILE A 32 -4.11 -3.27 2.65
CA ILE A 32 -4.79 -4.48 2.14
C ILE A 32 -3.85 -5.26 1.21
N THR A 33 -3.11 -4.57 0.35
CA THR A 33 -2.13 -5.18 -0.56
C THR A 33 -1.07 -5.95 0.23
N TYR A 34 -0.51 -5.35 1.29
CA TYR A 34 0.44 -6.03 2.17
C TYR A 34 -0.11 -7.33 2.78
N TYR A 35 -1.35 -7.30 3.29
CA TYR A 35 -1.97 -8.48 3.90
C TYR A 35 -2.39 -9.56 2.90
N HIS A 36 -2.69 -9.18 1.65
CA HIS A 36 -3.27 -10.09 0.67
C HIS A 36 -2.26 -10.67 -0.32
N THR A 37 -1.36 -9.83 -0.87
CA THR A 37 -0.40 -10.24 -1.90
C THR A 37 1.04 -10.20 -1.40
N GLY A 38 1.29 -9.55 -0.27
CA GLY A 38 2.57 -9.57 0.43
C GLY A 38 3.39 -8.30 0.23
N LEU A 39 4.62 -8.36 0.74
CA LEU A 39 5.47 -7.20 0.95
C LEU A 39 5.92 -6.52 -0.36
N ASP A 40 6.28 -7.30 -1.38
CA ASP A 40 6.81 -6.75 -2.64
C ASP A 40 5.76 -5.95 -3.42
N ASP A 41 4.54 -6.47 -3.51
CA ASP A 41 3.43 -5.76 -4.15
C ASP A 41 3.03 -4.50 -3.38
N ALA A 42 3.10 -4.54 -2.04
CA ALA A 42 2.87 -3.34 -1.24
C ALA A 42 3.93 -2.27 -1.51
N ILE A 43 5.21 -2.64 -1.63
CA ILE A 43 6.28 -1.69 -1.98
C ILE A 43 5.99 -1.05 -3.36
N ARG A 44 5.68 -1.88 -4.37
CA ARG A 44 5.36 -1.40 -5.72
C ARG A 44 4.17 -0.42 -5.73
N LEU A 45 3.07 -0.78 -5.05
CA LEU A 45 1.90 0.10 -4.94
C LEU A 45 2.24 1.42 -4.21
N GLY A 46 3.08 1.37 -3.17
CA GLY A 46 3.53 2.56 -2.48
C GLY A 46 4.26 3.53 -3.41
N ASP A 47 5.12 3.02 -4.30
CA ASP A 47 5.81 3.84 -5.29
C ASP A 47 4.86 4.42 -6.34
N GLU A 48 3.89 3.64 -6.81
CA GLU A 48 2.83 4.11 -7.73
C GLU A 48 2.06 5.28 -7.10
N LEU A 49 1.53 5.10 -5.88
CA LEU A 49 0.77 6.13 -5.15
C LEU A 49 1.57 7.42 -4.94
N ARG A 50 2.84 7.29 -4.58
CA ARG A 50 3.74 8.43 -4.37
C ARG A 50 4.01 9.18 -5.66
N SER A 51 4.28 8.46 -6.76
CA SER A 51 4.59 9.07 -8.06
C SER A 51 3.41 9.83 -8.69
N GLN A 52 2.18 9.38 -8.42
CA GLN A 52 0.98 9.92 -9.08
C GLN A 52 0.34 11.06 -8.30
N HIS A 53 0.13 10.88 -6.99
CA HIS A 53 -0.78 11.73 -6.23
C HIS A 53 -0.29 12.12 -4.83
N LEU A 54 0.65 11.37 -4.26
CA LEU A 54 0.98 11.45 -2.83
C LEU A 54 2.48 11.66 -2.55
N GLN A 55 3.18 12.37 -3.43
CA GLN A 55 4.64 12.54 -3.39
C GLN A 55 5.17 12.93 -1.99
N ASP A 56 4.55 13.93 -1.36
CA ASP A 56 4.99 14.49 -0.08
C ASP A 56 4.11 14.04 1.10
N ASN A 57 3.36 12.94 0.95
CA ASN A 57 2.52 12.44 2.03
C ASN A 57 3.37 11.74 3.12
N PRO A 58 3.41 12.27 4.36
CA PRO A 58 4.31 11.75 5.39
C PRO A 58 3.91 10.34 5.88
N ILE A 59 2.61 10.02 5.84
CA ILE A 59 2.12 8.69 6.25
C ILE A 59 2.57 7.66 5.22
N LEU A 60 2.39 7.94 3.93
CA LEU A 60 2.85 7.06 2.85
C LEU A 60 4.37 6.82 2.94
N LEU A 61 5.16 7.89 3.13
CA LEU A 61 6.60 7.77 3.29
C LEU A 61 6.97 6.86 4.48
N SER A 62 6.32 7.06 5.64
CA SER A 62 6.57 6.22 6.82
C SER A 62 6.29 4.73 6.56
N MET A 63 5.23 4.43 5.81
CA MET A 63 4.87 3.06 5.45
C MET A 63 5.87 2.44 4.47
N GLN A 64 6.32 3.19 3.47
CA GLN A 64 7.34 2.70 2.53
C GLN A 64 8.66 2.40 3.25
N VAL A 65 9.11 3.28 4.15
CA VAL A 65 10.32 3.04 4.96
C VAL A 65 10.16 1.79 5.82
N MET A 66 8.99 1.60 6.44
CA MET A 66 8.69 0.40 7.22
C MET A 66 8.75 -0.86 6.35
N PHE A 67 8.13 -0.87 5.17
CA PHE A 67 8.15 -2.03 4.27
C PHE A 67 9.54 -2.36 3.74
N LEU A 68 10.33 -1.36 3.36
CA LEU A 68 11.72 -1.56 2.94
C LEU A 68 12.57 -2.13 4.09
N SER A 69 12.34 -1.65 5.32
CA SER A 69 13.02 -2.18 6.51
C SER A 69 12.64 -3.63 6.80
N LEU A 70 11.36 -3.99 6.65
CA LEU A 70 10.90 -5.37 6.76
C LEU A 70 11.56 -6.25 5.70
N LYS A 71 11.61 -5.79 4.44
CA LYS A 71 12.22 -6.55 3.34
C LYS A 71 13.69 -6.83 3.62
N GLY A 72 14.46 -5.81 4.02
CA GLY A 72 15.85 -5.98 4.41
C GLY A 72 16.06 -7.02 5.53
N LYS A 73 15.18 -7.03 6.54
CA LYS A 73 15.23 -8.04 7.62
C LYS A 73 14.89 -9.45 7.14
N HIS A 74 13.90 -9.58 6.24
CA HIS A 74 13.55 -10.87 5.64
C HIS A 74 14.69 -11.46 4.82
N GLU A 75 15.38 -10.63 4.03
CA GLU A 75 16.54 -11.07 3.24
C GLU A 75 17.72 -11.46 4.16
N LEU A 76 17.99 -10.70 5.22
CA LEU A 76 19.03 -11.05 6.19
C LEU A 76 18.75 -12.38 6.90
N ALA A 77 17.49 -12.66 7.25
CA ALA A 77 17.11 -13.90 7.93
C ALA A 77 17.15 -15.17 7.04
N ARG A 78 17.28 -14.99 5.72
CA ARG A 78 17.38 -16.09 4.74
C ARG A 78 18.82 -16.48 4.39
N ASN A 79 19.81 -15.72 4.84
CA ASN A 79 21.25 -16.01 4.69
C ASN A 79 21.81 -16.68 5.94
#